data_AF-A0A940AFX9-F1
#
_entry.id   AF-A0A940AFX9-F1
#
_cell.length_a   1.000
_cell.length_b   1.000
_cell.length_c   1.000
_cell.angle_alpha   90.00
_cell.angle_beta   90.00
_cell.angle_gamma   90.00
#
_symmetry.space_group_name_H-M   'P 1'
#
loop_
_entity.id
_entity.type
_entity.pdbx_description
1 polymer ?
#
loop_
_entity_poly.entity_id
_entity_poly.type
_entity_poly.pdbx_seq_one_letter_code
_entity_poly.pdbx_strand_id
1 'polypeptide(L)'
;MKLKTKYLIFFLIFIALAAIFTFLRAPIADVVNTTLIAIGEGRSIRVDNTDMVKRKPEKQVKVKGGARISAAAQVKVFTGKLADPPVNGLTEGKYNKKRKVMFLPEWAVLGFFNLKNISSKSSRSAVLEQECMNREVSNVSFEHPPKGFEWKKIQVLSNDGRINLAEIFRKNKSAAAAWLVTEIEVDRDYPDARMLVGIQQFGRVFLNGQEVFTSGAKTPARTDGSSIQVQLKKGRNRIVVKTASTNFRSWFVFLRFTTAKKIPLMPPLSSPAKTAAKNNQK
;
A
#
# COMPACT_ATOMS: atom_id res chain seq x y z
N MET A 1 54.93 -12.58 -25.62
CA MET A 1 54.53 -13.22 -24.34
C MET A 1 54.38 -12.27 -23.14
N LYS A 2 54.90 -11.02 -23.16
CA LYS A 2 54.88 -10.10 -22.00
C LYS A 2 53.56 -9.34 -21.74
N LEU A 3 52.62 -9.31 -22.71
CA LEU A 3 51.40 -8.50 -22.61
C LEU A 3 50.30 -9.19 -21.78
N LYS A 4 50.13 -10.52 -21.89
CA LYS A 4 49.11 -11.30 -21.17
C LYS A 4 49.36 -11.32 -19.65
N THR A 5 50.62 -11.31 -19.22
CA THR A 5 51.00 -11.27 -17.79
C THR A 5 50.60 -9.95 -17.13
N LYS A 6 50.67 -8.81 -17.84
CA LYS A 6 50.26 -7.51 -17.30
C LYS A 6 48.76 -7.43 -17.02
N TYR A 7 47.93 -7.97 -17.92
CA TYR A 7 46.47 -8.00 -17.73
C TYR A 7 46.05 -8.95 -16.60
N LEU A 8 46.74 -10.08 -16.45
CA LEU A 8 46.48 -11.01 -15.35
C LEU A 8 46.80 -10.37 -13.98
N ILE A 9 47.91 -9.63 -13.88
CA ILE A 9 48.27 -8.88 -12.67
C ILE A 9 47.23 -7.80 -12.36
N PHE A 10 46.81 -7.02 -13.37
CA PHE A 10 45.75 -6.02 -13.19
C PHE A 10 44.42 -6.63 -12.72
N PHE A 11 44.04 -7.78 -13.28
CA PHE A 11 42.83 -8.48 -12.90
C PHE A 11 42.88 -9.00 -11.46
N LEU A 12 44.03 -9.55 -11.04
CA LEU A 12 44.23 -9.98 -9.65
C LEU A 12 44.23 -8.82 -8.66
N ILE A 13 44.84 -7.68 -9.02
CA ILE A 13 44.77 -6.45 -8.22
C ILE A 13 43.33 -5.95 -8.10
N PHE A 14 42.56 -6.00 -9.19
CA PHE A 14 41.16 -5.60 -9.16
C PHE A 14 40.30 -6.49 -8.25
N ILE A 15 40.50 -7.80 -8.29
CA ILE A 15 39.81 -8.74 -7.39
C ILE A 15 40.22 -8.50 -5.94
N ALA A 16 41.50 -8.28 -5.67
CA ALA A 16 41.99 -7.98 -4.33
C ALA A 16 41.38 -6.67 -3.79
N LEU A 17 41.34 -5.62 -4.61
CA LEU A 17 40.70 -4.36 -4.26
C LEU A 17 39.19 -4.54 -4.02
N ALA A 18 38.49 -5.29 -4.87
CA ALA A 18 37.07 -5.56 -4.68
C ALA A 18 36.80 -6.32 -3.36
N ALA A 19 37.64 -7.30 -3.02
CA ALA A 19 37.58 -8.03 -1.76
C ALA A 19 37.81 -7.12 -0.55
N ILE A 20 38.85 -6.27 -0.62
CA ILE A 20 39.15 -5.25 0.40
C ILE A 20 37.96 -4.30 0.59
N PHE A 21 37.34 -3.81 -0.50
CA PHE A 21 36.16 -2.94 -0.42
C PHE A 21 34.94 -3.65 0.19
N THR A 22 34.76 -4.96 -0.02
CA THR A 22 33.69 -5.71 0.66
C THR A 22 33.94 -5.90 2.15
N PHE A 23 35.18 -6.17 2.57
CA PHE A 23 35.52 -6.38 3.99
C PHE A 23 35.64 -5.07 4.78
N LEU A 24 36.14 -4.00 4.14
CA LEU A 24 36.26 -2.69 4.77
C LEU A 24 34.98 -1.84 4.68
N ARG A 25 33.92 -2.33 4.03
CA ARG A 25 32.65 -1.60 3.92
C ARG A 25 32.06 -1.20 5.27
N ALA A 26 32.11 -2.09 6.26
CA ALA A 26 31.62 -1.85 7.60
C ALA A 26 32.48 -0.83 8.39
N PRO A 27 33.81 -1.01 8.50
CA PRO A 27 34.64 -0.05 9.23
C PRO A 27 34.72 1.33 8.54
N ILE A 28 34.68 1.40 7.20
CA ILE A 28 34.64 2.69 6.49
C ILE A 28 33.33 3.42 6.80
N ALA A 29 32.19 2.71 6.85
CA ALA A 29 30.92 3.31 7.21
C ALA A 29 30.93 3.82 8.65
N ASP A 30 31.54 3.09 9.60
CA ASP A 30 31.65 3.52 10.99
C ASP A 30 32.58 4.72 11.18
N VAL A 31 33.71 4.77 10.46
CA VAL A 31 34.61 5.92 10.48
C VAL A 31 33.91 7.15 9.89
N VAL A 32 33.27 7.03 8.71
CA VAL A 32 32.53 8.12 8.08
C VAL A 32 31.41 8.61 8.99
N ASN A 33 30.67 7.71 9.63
CA ASN A 33 29.61 8.07 10.58
C ASN A 33 30.18 8.80 11.81
N THR A 34 31.31 8.35 12.34
CA THR A 34 32.01 8.98 13.48
C THR A 34 32.54 10.37 13.11
N THR A 35 33.11 10.53 11.92
CA THR A 35 33.62 11.81 11.42
C THR A 35 32.47 12.79 11.12
N LEU A 36 31.35 12.32 10.56
CA LEU A 36 30.14 13.12 10.33
C LEU A 36 29.50 13.60 11.65
N ILE A 37 29.56 12.78 12.71
CA ILE A 37 29.14 13.16 14.05
C ILE A 37 30.09 14.21 14.64
N ALA A 38 31.40 14.07 14.44
CA ALA A 38 32.40 15.02 14.96
C ALA A 38 32.36 16.41 14.27
N ILE A 39 31.89 16.48 13.02
CA ILE A 39 31.77 17.74 12.24
C ILE A 39 30.38 18.40 12.44
N GLY A 40 29.47 17.78 13.19
CA GLY A 40 28.15 18.36 13.53
C GLY A 40 27.09 18.26 12.43
N GLU A 41 27.35 17.56 11.33
CA GLU A 41 26.40 17.38 10.22
C GLU A 41 25.70 16.00 10.19
N GLY A 42 26.09 15.05 11.04
CA GLY A 42 25.46 13.73 11.14
C GLY A 42 24.33 13.64 12.17
N ARG A 43 23.07 13.48 11.74
CA ARG A 43 22.00 12.98 12.64
C ARG A 43 22.24 11.49 12.92
N SER A 44 22.45 11.15 14.18
CA SER A 44 22.69 9.78 14.66
C SER A 44 21.56 8.82 14.25
N ILE A 45 21.87 7.80 13.46
CA ILE A 45 21.07 6.57 13.46
C ILE A 45 21.52 5.78 14.68
N ARG A 46 20.95 6.10 15.85
CA ARG A 46 21.10 5.24 17.03
C ARG A 46 20.32 3.95 16.79
N VAL A 47 21.05 2.86 16.67
CA VAL A 47 20.54 1.55 17.06
C VAL A 47 20.65 1.50 18.59
N ASP A 48 19.60 1.95 19.28
CA ASP A 48 19.51 1.84 20.74
C ASP A 48 19.36 0.35 21.11
N ASN A 49 20.45 -0.25 21.59
CA ASN A 49 20.46 -1.55 22.28
C ASN A 49 20.41 -1.38 23.82
N THR A 50 19.94 -0.24 24.31
CA THR A 50 19.80 0.05 25.74
C THR A 50 18.33 0.00 26.16
N ASP A 51 17.84 -1.21 26.41
CA ASP A 51 16.67 -1.45 27.27
C ASP A 51 16.79 -2.76 28.07
N MET A 52 18.02 -3.07 28.53
CA MET A 52 18.25 -4.03 29.63
C MET A 52 18.09 -3.37 31.02
N VAL A 53 17.13 -2.46 31.18
CA VAL A 53 16.72 -2.00 32.51
C VAL A 53 15.37 -2.62 32.83
N LYS A 54 15.36 -3.61 33.73
CA LYS A 54 14.16 -4.21 34.33
C LYS A 54 13.35 -3.10 35.04
N ARG A 55 12.45 -2.43 34.32
CA ARG A 55 11.39 -1.63 34.93
C ARG A 55 10.35 -2.58 35.51
N LYS A 56 10.03 -2.40 36.81
CA LYS A 56 8.93 -3.11 37.48
C LYS A 56 7.65 -2.97 36.65
N PRO A 57 6.87 -4.05 36.45
CA PRO A 57 5.65 -3.98 35.67
C PRO A 57 4.61 -3.18 36.46
N GLU A 58 4.41 -1.93 36.08
CA GLU A 58 3.26 -1.14 36.47
C GLU A 58 2.03 -1.83 35.87
N LYS A 59 1.10 -2.28 36.73
CA LYS A 59 -0.14 -2.94 36.32
C LYS A 59 -0.97 -1.98 35.49
N GLN A 60 -0.82 -2.06 34.16
CA GLN A 60 -1.77 -1.42 33.25
C GLN A 60 -3.12 -2.13 33.36
N VAL A 61 -4.11 -1.39 33.85
CA VAL A 61 -5.51 -1.83 33.90
C VAL A 61 -5.96 -2.14 32.46
N LYS A 62 -6.33 -3.40 32.26
CA LYS A 62 -6.71 -3.97 30.97
C LYS A 62 -8.11 -3.49 30.59
N VAL A 63 -8.21 -2.38 29.86
CA VAL A 63 -9.47 -2.02 29.18
C VAL A 63 -9.62 -2.97 27.98
N LYS A 64 -10.60 -3.88 28.05
CA LYS A 64 -11.00 -4.77 26.95
C LYS A 64 -11.44 -3.90 25.75
N GLY A 65 -10.77 -4.03 24.60
CA GLY A 65 -11.32 -3.58 23.30
C GLY A 65 -10.39 -2.87 22.33
N GLY A 66 -9.17 -2.48 22.71
CA GLY A 66 -8.26 -1.77 21.81
C GLY A 66 -7.22 -2.68 21.15
N ALA A 67 -7.34 -2.94 19.85
CA ALA A 67 -6.26 -3.58 19.08
C ALA A 67 -4.97 -2.74 19.19
N ARG A 68 -3.92 -3.29 19.80
CA ARG A 68 -2.59 -2.68 19.89
C ARG A 68 -1.99 -2.59 18.48
N ILE A 69 -1.86 -1.39 17.92
CA ILE A 69 -1.19 -1.14 16.64
C ILE A 69 0.29 -0.96 16.91
N SER A 70 1.16 -1.70 16.22
CA SER A 70 2.61 -1.46 16.27
C SER A 70 2.95 -0.22 15.45
N ALA A 71 3.94 0.58 15.89
CA ALA A 71 4.34 1.85 15.27
C ALA A 71 4.80 1.76 13.80
N ALA A 72 4.93 0.54 13.24
CA ALA A 72 5.34 0.28 11.85
C ALA A 72 4.22 -0.25 10.93
N ALA A 73 2.99 -0.41 11.43
CA ALA A 73 1.88 -0.96 10.64
C ALA A 73 1.49 -0.02 9.49
N GLN A 74 1.44 -0.52 8.25
CA GLN A 74 1.05 0.26 7.08
C GLN A 74 -0.45 0.17 6.80
N VAL A 75 -1.11 -0.84 7.37
CA VAL A 75 -2.55 -1.07 7.27
C VAL A 75 -3.10 -1.46 8.64
N LYS A 76 -4.22 -0.85 9.03
CA LYS A 76 -5.04 -1.31 10.17
C LYS A 76 -6.18 -2.17 9.65
N VAL A 77 -6.34 -3.38 10.20
CA VAL A 77 -7.45 -4.29 9.87
C VAL A 77 -8.46 -4.24 11.00
N PHE A 78 -9.74 -4.07 10.67
CA PHE A 78 -10.83 -4.08 11.64
C PHE A 78 -11.49 -5.46 11.67
N THR A 79 -11.93 -5.88 12.86
CA THR A 79 -12.68 -7.13 13.05
C THR A 79 -14.17 -6.83 13.06
N GLY A 80 -14.96 -7.72 12.46
CA GLY A 80 -16.42 -7.60 12.41
C GLY A 80 -16.96 -7.90 11.02
N LYS A 81 -18.24 -8.31 10.96
CA LYS A 81 -18.95 -8.50 9.70
C LYS A 81 -19.14 -7.15 9.03
N LEU A 82 -18.78 -7.05 7.76
CA LEU A 82 -18.95 -5.86 6.96
C LEU A 82 -20.15 -6.05 6.03
N ALA A 83 -21.19 -5.24 6.20
CA ALA A 83 -22.41 -5.31 5.39
C ALA A 83 -22.32 -4.48 4.10
N ASP A 84 -21.51 -3.41 4.11
CA ASP A 84 -21.40 -2.46 3.01
C ASP A 84 -19.95 -2.03 2.77
N PRO A 85 -19.60 -1.56 1.55
CA PRO A 85 -18.31 -0.93 1.31
C PRO A 85 -18.09 0.30 2.20
N PRO A 86 -16.85 0.58 2.64
CA PRO A 86 -16.54 1.85 3.27
C PRO A 86 -16.67 2.99 2.25
N VAL A 87 -17.21 4.11 2.71
CA VAL A 87 -17.43 5.33 1.92
C VAL A 87 -16.35 6.36 2.23
N ASN A 88 -15.68 6.86 1.20
CA ASN A 88 -14.72 7.95 1.29
C ASN A 88 -15.32 9.19 0.63
N GLY A 89 -15.78 10.16 1.42
CA GLY A 89 -16.18 11.47 0.89
C GLY A 89 -14.96 12.19 0.31
N LEU A 90 -15.04 12.71 -0.91
CA LEU A 90 -13.95 13.39 -1.59
C LEU A 90 -14.37 14.81 -1.98
N THR A 91 -13.50 15.77 -1.68
CA THR A 91 -13.66 17.18 -2.09
C THR A 91 -12.37 17.67 -2.74
N GLU A 92 -12.46 18.75 -3.51
CA GLU A 92 -11.26 19.42 -4.01
C GLU A 92 -10.41 19.94 -2.85
N GLY A 93 -9.18 19.44 -2.77
CA GLY A 93 -8.19 19.88 -1.79
C GLY A 93 -7.20 20.85 -2.41
N LYS A 94 -6.61 21.71 -1.56
CA LYS A 94 -5.35 22.38 -1.93
C LYS A 94 -4.24 21.34 -1.98
N TYR A 95 -3.36 21.45 -2.97
CA TYR A 95 -2.19 20.58 -3.08
C TYR A 95 -1.42 20.57 -1.75
N ASN A 96 -1.35 19.40 -1.12
CA ASN A 96 -0.70 19.21 0.17
C ASN A 96 0.64 18.49 -0.02
N LYS A 97 1.70 18.98 0.62
CA LYS A 97 3.01 18.31 0.64
C LYS A 97 2.92 16.90 1.25
N LYS A 98 1.96 16.66 2.16
CA LYS A 98 1.72 15.34 2.75
C LYS A 98 0.88 14.49 1.79
N ARG A 99 1.52 13.56 1.07
CA ARG A 99 0.86 12.72 0.06
C ARG A 99 -0.26 11.83 0.62
N LYS A 100 -0.18 11.40 1.88
CA LYS A 100 -1.15 10.51 2.54
C LYS A 100 -2.61 10.90 2.35
N VAL A 101 -2.90 12.20 2.51
CA VAL A 101 -4.28 12.73 2.46
C VAL A 101 -4.84 12.76 1.03
N MET A 102 -4.03 12.45 0.02
CA MET A 102 -4.48 12.40 -1.37
C MET A 102 -5.01 11.03 -1.79
N PHE A 103 -4.92 9.99 -0.96
CA PHE A 103 -5.33 8.63 -1.31
C PHE A 103 -6.61 8.23 -0.58
N LEU A 104 -7.27 7.18 -1.09
CA LEU A 104 -8.44 6.60 -0.43
C LEU A 104 -8.04 5.84 0.83
N PRO A 105 -8.48 6.27 2.03
CA PRO A 105 -8.00 5.72 3.29
C PRO A 105 -8.67 4.41 3.67
N GLU A 106 -9.94 4.20 3.34
CA GLU A 106 -10.71 3.04 3.80
C GLU A 106 -11.11 2.11 2.65
N TRP A 107 -10.96 0.81 2.87
CA TRP A 107 -11.27 -0.23 1.88
C TRP A 107 -11.87 -1.46 2.56
N ALA A 108 -12.78 -2.13 1.87
CA ALA A 108 -13.13 -3.51 2.14
C ALA A 108 -12.18 -4.40 1.33
N VAL A 109 -11.62 -5.44 1.93
CA VAL A 109 -10.74 -6.39 1.26
C VAL A 109 -11.26 -7.81 1.43
N LEU A 110 -11.34 -8.55 0.34
CA LEU A 110 -11.70 -9.97 0.32
C LEU A 110 -10.55 -10.79 -0.26
N GLY A 111 -10.18 -11.88 0.40
CA GLY A 111 -9.13 -12.76 -0.06
C GLY A 111 -8.38 -13.44 1.08
N PHE A 112 -7.28 -14.11 0.77
CA PHE A 112 -6.67 -14.24 -0.56
C PHE A 112 -7.24 -15.44 -1.33
N PHE A 113 -7.50 -15.28 -2.62
CA PHE A 113 -7.87 -16.39 -3.51
C PHE A 113 -6.59 -17.08 -3.99
N ASN A 114 -6.50 -18.40 -3.82
CA ASN A 114 -5.29 -19.12 -4.17
C ASN A 114 -5.19 -19.31 -5.69
N LEU A 115 -4.05 -18.94 -6.26
CA LEU A 115 -3.76 -19.12 -7.68
C LEU A 115 -2.68 -20.19 -7.89
N LYS A 116 -2.87 -21.39 -7.31
CA LYS A 116 -1.85 -22.46 -7.30
C LYS A 116 -1.28 -22.80 -8.68
N ASN A 117 -2.09 -22.69 -9.73
CA ASN A 117 -1.70 -23.01 -11.11
C ASN A 117 -1.05 -21.82 -11.85
N ILE A 118 -1.00 -20.64 -11.21
CA ILE A 118 -0.38 -19.44 -11.76
C ILE A 118 1.04 -19.32 -11.20
N SER A 119 2.01 -19.25 -12.12
CA SER A 119 3.42 -19.03 -11.81
C SER A 119 3.84 -17.60 -12.17
N SER A 120 5.06 -17.22 -11.78
CA SER A 120 5.68 -15.96 -12.20
C SER A 120 5.82 -15.82 -13.73
N LYS A 121 5.74 -16.93 -14.49
CA LYS A 121 5.81 -16.97 -15.95
C LYS A 121 4.44 -16.98 -16.63
N SER A 122 3.34 -17.06 -15.87
CA SER A 122 2.01 -17.12 -16.45
C SER A 122 1.70 -15.87 -17.27
N SER A 123 1.04 -16.08 -18.41
CA SER A 123 0.61 -15.00 -19.28
C SER A 123 -0.44 -14.13 -18.57
N ARG A 124 -0.55 -12.87 -18.99
CA ARG A 124 -1.59 -11.95 -18.49
C ARG A 124 -2.99 -12.53 -18.67
N SER A 125 -3.29 -13.12 -19.83
CA SER A 125 -4.60 -13.69 -20.11
C SER A 125 -4.94 -14.83 -19.16
N ALA A 126 -4.02 -15.77 -18.92
CA ALA A 126 -4.24 -16.91 -18.04
C ALA A 126 -4.59 -16.51 -16.60
N VAL A 127 -4.02 -15.42 -16.09
CA VAL A 127 -4.35 -14.88 -14.75
C VAL A 127 -5.68 -14.14 -14.76
N LEU A 128 -5.95 -13.36 -15.80
CA LEU A 128 -7.13 -12.52 -15.90
C LEU A 128 -8.41 -13.25 -16.33
N GLU A 129 -8.29 -14.50 -16.76
CA GLU A 129 -9.39 -15.44 -17.04
C GLU A 129 -9.81 -16.27 -15.82
N GLN A 130 -9.02 -16.26 -14.74
CA GLN A 130 -9.43 -16.89 -13.48
C GLN A 130 -10.73 -16.25 -12.99
N GLU A 131 -11.63 -17.06 -12.44
CA GLU A 131 -12.95 -16.60 -11.95
C GLU A 131 -12.82 -15.41 -10.98
N CYS A 132 -11.83 -15.46 -10.08
CA CYS A 132 -11.56 -14.37 -9.14
C CYS A 132 -10.94 -13.11 -9.78
N MET A 133 -10.58 -13.13 -11.07
CA MET A 133 -9.95 -12.03 -11.80
C MET A 133 -10.71 -11.67 -13.10
N ASN A 134 -11.84 -12.32 -13.36
CA ASN A 134 -12.68 -12.10 -14.52
C ASN A 134 -13.28 -10.67 -14.53
N ARG A 135 -13.94 -10.31 -15.63
CA ARG A 135 -14.55 -8.99 -15.82
C ARG A 135 -15.87 -8.78 -15.06
N GLU A 136 -16.43 -9.83 -14.48
CA GLU A 136 -17.72 -9.76 -13.81
C GLU A 136 -17.56 -9.12 -12.44
N VAL A 137 -18.46 -8.21 -12.06
CA VAL A 137 -18.49 -7.58 -10.73
C VAL A 137 -19.71 -7.98 -9.91
N SER A 138 -20.65 -8.72 -10.51
CA SER A 138 -21.86 -9.24 -9.86
C SER A 138 -21.53 -10.17 -8.68
N ASN A 139 -20.41 -10.89 -8.77
CA ASN A 139 -19.91 -11.74 -7.69
C ASN A 139 -19.31 -10.96 -6.50
N VAL A 140 -19.16 -9.64 -6.60
CA VAL A 140 -18.67 -8.79 -5.52
C VAL A 140 -19.84 -8.37 -4.64
N SER A 141 -20.36 -9.33 -3.88
CA SER A 141 -21.44 -9.13 -2.90
C SER A 141 -20.90 -9.11 -1.47
N PHE A 142 -21.44 -8.20 -0.65
CA PHE A 142 -21.14 -8.13 0.79
C PHE A 142 -22.06 -9.04 1.62
N GLU A 143 -23.29 -9.23 1.15
CA GLU A 143 -24.25 -10.17 1.76
C GLU A 143 -23.86 -11.62 1.49
N HIS A 144 -23.40 -11.89 0.27
CA HIS A 144 -23.10 -13.22 -0.24
C HIS A 144 -21.66 -13.31 -0.76
N PRO A 145 -20.63 -13.17 0.10
CA PRO A 145 -19.25 -13.36 -0.34
C PRO A 145 -19.03 -14.82 -0.77
N PRO A 146 -18.06 -15.09 -1.66
CA PRO A 146 -17.61 -16.44 -1.99
C PRO A 146 -17.44 -17.34 -0.75
N LYS A 147 -17.86 -18.60 -0.86
CA LYS A 147 -17.85 -19.56 0.25
C LYS A 147 -16.45 -19.66 0.90
N GLY A 148 -16.39 -19.50 2.22
CA GLY A 148 -15.14 -19.55 2.99
C GLY A 148 -14.35 -18.24 3.01
N PHE A 149 -14.90 -17.14 2.47
CA PHE A 149 -14.29 -15.82 2.51
C PHE A 149 -15.15 -14.83 3.29
N GLU A 150 -14.47 -13.86 3.92
CA GLU A 150 -15.10 -12.79 4.68
C GLU A 150 -14.45 -11.45 4.35
N TRP A 151 -15.28 -10.42 4.18
CA TRP A 151 -14.82 -9.05 3.96
C TRP A 151 -14.14 -8.50 5.21
N LYS A 152 -12.97 -7.88 5.02
CA LYS A 152 -12.24 -7.18 6.08
C LYS A 152 -12.21 -5.69 5.76
N LYS A 153 -12.74 -4.87 6.66
CA LYS A 153 -12.49 -3.43 6.58
C LYS A 153 -11.03 -3.17 6.93
N ILE A 154 -10.37 -2.35 6.13
CA ILE A 154 -9.02 -1.86 6.38
C ILE A 154 -8.96 -0.34 6.33
N GLN A 155 -7.98 0.22 7.02
CA GLN A 155 -7.58 1.62 6.92
C GLN A 155 -6.09 1.70 6.57
N VAL A 156 -5.77 2.48 5.54
CA VAL A 156 -4.41 2.73 5.08
C VAL A 156 -3.73 3.72 6.01
N LEU A 157 -2.63 3.29 6.62
CA LEU A 157 -1.83 4.11 7.53
C LEU A 157 -0.57 4.67 6.86
N SER A 158 -0.19 4.13 5.70
CA SER A 158 1.01 4.50 4.97
C SER A 158 1.00 5.96 4.50
N ASN A 159 2.14 6.64 4.61
CA ASN A 159 2.25 8.08 4.28
C ASN A 159 2.28 8.36 2.78
N ASP A 160 2.62 7.34 1.99
CA ASP A 160 2.68 7.34 0.53
C ASP A 160 1.40 6.78 -0.11
N GLY A 161 0.39 6.41 0.69
CA GLY A 161 -0.90 5.94 0.22
C GLY A 161 -0.92 4.52 -0.33
N ARG A 162 0.18 3.76 -0.17
CA ARG A 162 0.21 2.35 -0.57
C ARG A 162 -0.72 1.50 0.29
N ILE A 163 -1.54 0.70 -0.36
CA ILE A 163 -2.27 -0.40 0.26
C ILE A 163 -1.37 -1.63 0.22
N ASN A 164 -0.90 -2.09 1.38
CA ASN A 164 0.00 -3.23 1.49
C ASN A 164 -0.78 -4.53 1.76
N LEU A 165 -1.11 -5.27 0.70
CA LEU A 165 -1.86 -6.52 0.78
C LEU A 165 -1.02 -7.66 1.37
N ALA A 166 0.31 -7.61 1.24
CA ALA A 166 1.21 -8.55 1.89
C ALA A 166 1.10 -8.48 3.43
N GLU A 167 0.84 -7.29 3.98
CA GLU A 167 0.64 -7.11 5.41
C GLU A 167 -0.72 -7.66 5.90
N ILE A 168 -1.73 -7.66 5.03
CA ILE A 168 -3.06 -8.21 5.32
C ILE A 168 -3.05 -9.74 5.24
N PHE A 169 -2.30 -10.29 4.28
CA PHE A 169 -2.23 -11.73 3.98
C PHE A 169 -0.87 -12.36 4.32
N ARG A 170 -0.24 -11.96 5.44
CA ARG A 170 1.13 -12.38 5.83
C ARG A 170 1.38 -13.90 5.82
N LYS A 171 0.34 -14.71 6.03
CA LYS A 171 0.43 -16.18 6.05
C LYS A 171 0.48 -16.79 4.65
N ASN A 172 0.10 -16.07 3.61
CA ASN A 172 0.15 -16.56 2.24
C ASN A 172 1.58 -16.48 1.70
N LYS A 173 2.05 -17.60 1.12
CA LYS A 173 3.38 -17.71 0.50
C LYS A 173 3.31 -18.02 -1.00
N SER A 174 2.10 -18.12 -1.55
CA SER A 174 1.85 -18.53 -2.93
C SER A 174 1.27 -17.38 -3.75
N ALA A 175 1.22 -17.56 -5.08
CA ALA A 175 0.48 -16.65 -5.94
C ALA A 175 -0.97 -16.56 -5.50
N ALA A 176 -1.50 -15.34 -5.44
CA ALA A 176 -2.85 -15.13 -4.97
C ALA A 176 -3.50 -13.90 -5.59
N ALA A 177 -4.82 -13.88 -5.58
CA ALA A 177 -5.66 -12.73 -5.90
C ALA A 177 -6.38 -12.18 -4.67
N ALA A 178 -6.81 -10.93 -4.74
CA ALA A 178 -7.63 -10.27 -3.74
C ALA A 178 -8.54 -9.25 -4.41
N TRP A 179 -9.68 -9.00 -3.79
CA TRP A 179 -10.59 -7.93 -4.16
C TRP A 179 -10.51 -6.80 -3.14
N LEU A 180 -10.53 -5.57 -3.62
CA LEU A 180 -10.64 -4.37 -2.81
C LEU A 180 -11.85 -3.59 -3.30
N VAL A 181 -12.68 -3.13 -2.38
CA VAL A 181 -13.91 -2.40 -2.70
C VAL A 181 -14.04 -1.19 -1.80
N THR A 182 -14.45 -0.08 -2.39
CA THR A 182 -14.81 1.13 -1.66
C THR A 182 -15.82 1.93 -2.47
N GLU A 183 -16.55 2.81 -1.80
CA GLU A 183 -17.32 3.85 -2.45
C GLU A 183 -16.60 5.19 -2.25
N ILE A 184 -16.65 6.04 -3.27
CA ILE A 184 -16.30 7.44 -3.14
C ILE A 184 -17.56 8.27 -3.26
N GLU A 185 -17.69 9.29 -2.43
CA GLU A 185 -18.81 10.21 -2.48
C GLU A 185 -18.29 11.60 -2.87
N VAL A 186 -18.85 12.19 -3.92
CA VAL A 186 -18.46 13.51 -4.42
C VAL A 186 -19.65 14.47 -4.40
N ASP A 187 -19.39 15.75 -4.15
CA ASP A 187 -20.42 16.79 -4.00
C ASP A 187 -21.01 17.30 -5.32
N ARG A 188 -20.31 17.06 -6.43
CA ARG A 188 -20.68 17.43 -7.79
C ARG A 188 -20.18 16.42 -8.83
N ASP A 189 -20.64 16.58 -10.06
CA ASP A 189 -20.13 15.82 -11.19
C ASP A 189 -18.69 16.25 -11.55
N TYR A 190 -17.86 15.27 -11.89
CA TYR A 190 -16.52 15.46 -12.45
C TYR A 190 -16.38 14.64 -13.74
N PRO A 191 -16.83 15.17 -14.89
CA PRO A 191 -16.84 14.45 -16.17
C PRO A 191 -15.43 14.18 -16.75
N ASP A 192 -14.43 14.87 -16.24
CA ASP A 192 -13.04 14.83 -16.72
C ASP A 192 -12.03 14.51 -15.61
N ALA A 193 -12.51 13.87 -14.53
CA ALA A 193 -11.65 13.41 -13.45
C ALA A 193 -10.57 12.44 -13.96
N ARG A 194 -9.43 12.42 -13.25
CA ARG A 194 -8.32 11.50 -13.51
C ARG A 194 -8.20 10.54 -12.34
N MET A 195 -8.33 9.25 -12.61
CA MET A 195 -7.95 8.19 -11.70
C MET A 195 -6.45 7.92 -11.87
N LEU A 196 -5.69 8.12 -10.80
CA LEU A 196 -4.26 7.82 -10.73
C LEU A 196 -4.09 6.50 -10.00
N VAL A 197 -3.63 5.47 -10.71
CA VAL A 197 -3.60 4.09 -10.22
C VAL A 197 -2.21 3.47 -10.42
N GLY A 198 -1.81 2.67 -9.44
CA GLY A 198 -0.62 1.81 -9.55
C GLY A 198 -0.91 0.47 -8.92
N ILE A 199 -0.93 -0.61 -9.72
CA ILE A 199 -1.14 -1.97 -9.24
C ILE A 199 0.08 -2.80 -9.60
N GLN A 200 0.60 -3.54 -8.62
CA GLN A 200 1.67 -4.48 -8.87
C GLN A 200 1.16 -5.69 -9.66
N GLN A 201 1.83 -6.02 -10.77
CA GLN A 201 1.51 -7.13 -11.66
C GLN A 201 0.06 -7.04 -12.17
N PHE A 202 -0.79 -8.01 -11.84
CA PHE A 202 -2.10 -8.17 -12.46
C PHE A 202 -3.15 -7.39 -11.69
N GLY A 203 -4.00 -6.69 -12.42
CA GLY A 203 -5.00 -5.82 -11.85
C GLY A 203 -6.08 -5.50 -12.85
N ARG A 204 -7.32 -5.40 -12.37
CA ARG A 204 -8.46 -4.76 -13.03
C ARG A 204 -9.06 -3.75 -12.06
N VAL A 205 -9.43 -2.59 -12.56
CA VAL A 205 -10.19 -1.59 -11.80
C VAL A 205 -11.50 -1.33 -12.52
N PHE A 206 -12.58 -1.36 -11.76
CA PHE A 206 -13.92 -1.07 -12.20
C PHE A 206 -14.44 0.15 -11.45
N LEU A 207 -15.09 1.03 -12.18
CA LEU A 207 -15.82 2.18 -11.65
C LEU A 207 -17.29 2.03 -12.05
N ASN A 208 -18.18 1.99 -11.07
CA ASN A 208 -19.62 1.79 -11.28
C ASN A 208 -19.93 0.56 -12.16
N GLY A 209 -19.14 -0.51 -11.99
CA GLY A 209 -19.26 -1.76 -12.74
C GLY A 209 -18.59 -1.79 -14.12
N GLN A 210 -18.12 -0.66 -14.64
CA GLN A 210 -17.38 -0.60 -15.90
C GLN A 210 -15.88 -0.74 -15.66
N GLU A 211 -15.20 -1.63 -16.41
CA GLU A 211 -13.74 -1.71 -16.38
C GLU A 211 -13.11 -0.43 -16.96
N VAL A 212 -12.25 0.21 -16.16
CA VAL A 212 -11.55 1.45 -16.55
C VAL A 212 -10.04 1.27 -16.66
N PHE A 213 -9.47 0.22 -16.07
CA PHE A 213 -8.03 -0.02 -16.11
C PHE A 213 -7.70 -1.49 -15.93
N THR A 214 -6.67 -1.96 -16.66
CA THR A 214 -6.10 -3.28 -16.47
C THR A 214 -4.57 -3.24 -16.58
N SER A 215 -3.86 -3.78 -15.59
CA SER A 215 -2.39 -3.88 -15.55
C SER A 215 -1.88 -5.24 -16.06
N GLY A 216 -0.56 -5.35 -16.28
CA GLY A 216 0.08 -6.55 -16.85
C GLY A 216 1.13 -7.19 -15.93
N ALA A 217 1.58 -8.40 -16.28
CA ALA A 217 2.48 -9.23 -15.46
C ALA A 217 3.75 -8.52 -14.95
N LYS A 218 4.27 -7.53 -15.69
CA LYS A 218 5.50 -6.79 -15.39
C LYS A 218 5.25 -5.38 -14.84
N THR A 219 3.99 -5.00 -14.58
CA THR A 219 3.66 -3.66 -14.09
C THR A 219 4.19 -3.49 -12.66
N PRO A 220 5.09 -2.53 -12.39
CA PRO A 220 5.50 -2.24 -11.02
C PRO A 220 4.39 -1.46 -10.30
N ALA A 221 4.25 -1.68 -9.00
CA ALA A 221 3.46 -0.78 -8.17
C ALA A 221 4.23 0.53 -7.96
N ARG A 222 3.71 1.64 -8.51
CA ARG A 222 4.24 2.99 -8.30
C ARG A 222 3.09 3.94 -8.03
N THR A 223 3.32 4.91 -7.15
CA THR A 223 2.43 6.06 -7.01
C THR A 223 2.24 6.72 -8.38
N ASP A 224 0.98 6.96 -8.75
CA ASP A 224 0.59 7.61 -10.01
C ASP A 224 1.12 6.88 -11.27
N GLY A 225 1.28 5.55 -11.20
CA GLY A 225 1.85 4.77 -12.29
C GLY A 225 1.06 4.81 -13.60
N SER A 226 -0.24 5.06 -13.55
CA SER A 226 -1.11 5.28 -14.71
C SER A 226 -2.16 6.33 -14.39
N SER A 227 -2.57 7.09 -15.41
CA SER A 227 -3.60 8.13 -15.31
C SER A 227 -4.68 7.85 -16.34
N ILE A 228 -5.90 7.56 -15.86
CA ILE A 228 -7.06 7.26 -16.70
C ILE A 228 -8.09 8.36 -16.52
N GLN A 229 -8.65 8.88 -17.62
CA GLN A 229 -9.81 9.77 -17.53
C GLN A 229 -11.05 8.96 -17.18
N VAL A 230 -11.79 9.42 -16.17
CA VAL A 230 -13.01 8.78 -15.68
C VAL A 230 -14.07 9.84 -15.41
N GLN A 231 -15.32 9.42 -15.38
CA GLN A 231 -16.45 10.28 -15.04
C GLN A 231 -16.94 9.91 -13.64
N LEU A 232 -16.89 10.88 -12.71
CA LEU A 232 -17.49 10.73 -11.40
C LEU A 232 -18.83 11.47 -11.38
N LYS A 233 -19.89 10.78 -10.97
CA LYS A 233 -21.20 11.40 -10.78
C LYS A 233 -21.34 11.91 -9.36
N LYS A 234 -22.07 13.00 -9.16
CA LYS A 234 -22.48 13.49 -7.84
C LYS A 234 -23.07 12.34 -7.02
N GLY A 235 -22.69 12.27 -5.75
CA GLY A 235 -23.04 11.18 -4.85
C GLY A 235 -22.04 10.02 -4.94
N ARG A 236 -22.53 8.80 -4.72
CA ARG A 236 -21.70 7.61 -4.57
C ARG A 236 -21.26 7.03 -5.90
N ASN A 237 -19.97 6.71 -6.00
CA ASN A 237 -19.39 5.94 -7.09
C ASN A 237 -18.63 4.75 -6.50
N ARG A 238 -18.95 3.54 -6.97
CA ARG A 238 -18.35 2.31 -6.46
C ARG A 238 -17.09 1.96 -7.22
N ILE A 239 -16.02 1.67 -6.50
CA ILE A 239 -14.74 1.22 -7.03
C ILE A 239 -14.53 -0.23 -6.61
N VAL A 240 -14.21 -1.07 -7.59
CA VAL A 240 -13.77 -2.45 -7.36
C VAL A 240 -12.39 -2.61 -7.98
N VAL A 241 -11.45 -3.13 -7.20
CA VAL A 241 -10.12 -3.51 -7.67
C VAL A 241 -9.98 -5.02 -7.49
N LYS A 242 -9.75 -5.73 -8.58
CA LYS A 242 -9.30 -7.12 -8.53
C LYS A 242 -7.80 -7.12 -8.81
N THR A 243 -6.99 -7.64 -7.91
CA THR A 243 -5.53 -7.67 -8.09
C THR A 243 -5.00 -9.06 -7.81
N ALA A 244 -3.94 -9.44 -8.51
CA ALA A 244 -3.21 -10.67 -8.23
C ALA A 244 -1.71 -10.44 -8.27
N SER A 245 -1.00 -11.14 -7.40
CA SER A 245 0.44 -11.12 -7.35
C SER A 245 1.01 -12.53 -7.17
N THR A 246 2.10 -12.80 -7.89
CA THR A 246 2.94 -13.98 -7.66
C THR A 246 4.01 -13.71 -6.60
N ASN A 247 4.13 -12.47 -6.12
CA ASN A 247 5.07 -12.04 -5.10
C ASN A 247 4.33 -11.64 -3.82
N PHE A 248 4.38 -12.48 -2.81
CA PHE A 248 3.70 -12.24 -1.54
C PHE A 248 4.44 -11.24 -0.63
N ARG A 249 5.67 -10.83 -0.92
CA ARG A 249 6.45 -9.89 -0.09
C ARG A 249 6.23 -8.43 -0.47
N SER A 250 5.94 -8.18 -1.73
CA SER A 250 5.54 -6.88 -2.24
C SER A 250 4.25 -7.06 -3.00
N TRP A 251 3.14 -6.64 -2.42
CA TRP A 251 1.85 -6.61 -3.10
C TRP A 251 1.17 -5.30 -2.74
N PHE A 252 1.35 -4.33 -3.63
CA PHE A 252 0.94 -2.96 -3.39
C PHE A 252 -0.07 -2.48 -4.43
N VAL A 253 -1.02 -1.70 -3.95
CA VAL A 253 -1.97 -0.95 -4.76
C VAL A 253 -1.94 0.52 -4.32
N PHE A 254 -2.01 1.43 -5.29
CA PHE A 254 -2.16 2.86 -5.10
C PHE A 254 -3.37 3.31 -5.90
N LEU A 255 -4.24 4.13 -5.31
CA LEU A 255 -5.36 4.74 -6.03
C LEU A 255 -5.72 6.09 -5.42
N ARG A 256 -5.80 7.11 -6.28
CA ARG A 256 -6.29 8.45 -5.95
C ARG A 256 -6.95 9.13 -7.15
N PHE A 257 -7.57 10.26 -6.90
CA PHE A 257 -8.22 11.07 -7.93
C PHE A 257 -7.69 12.49 -7.99
N THR A 258 -7.72 13.06 -9.18
CA THR A 258 -7.59 14.51 -9.40
C THR A 258 -8.65 14.99 -10.37
N THR A 259 -8.92 16.28 -10.39
CA THR A 259 -9.64 16.94 -11.48
C THR A 259 -8.78 16.95 -12.76
N ALA A 260 -9.35 17.37 -13.90
CA ALA A 260 -8.58 17.62 -15.12
C ALA A 260 -7.48 18.67 -14.93
N LYS A 261 -7.70 19.65 -14.04
CA LYS A 261 -6.72 20.68 -13.66
C LYS A 261 -5.65 20.16 -12.68
N LYS A 262 -5.59 18.84 -12.46
CA LYS A 262 -4.66 18.18 -11.52
C LYS A 262 -4.86 18.60 -10.05
N ILE A 263 -6.03 19.14 -9.71
CA ILE A 263 -6.39 19.45 -8.32
C ILE A 263 -6.76 18.11 -7.66
N PRO A 264 -6.14 17.73 -6.53
CA PRO A 264 -6.44 16.46 -5.89
C PRO A 264 -7.86 16.44 -5.31
N LEU A 265 -8.55 15.32 -5.49
CA LEU A 265 -9.79 15.01 -4.79
C LEU A 265 -9.42 14.19 -3.55
N MET A 266 -9.73 14.71 -2.37
CA MET A 266 -9.16 14.25 -1.11
C MET A 266 -10.26 14.04 -0.09
N PRO A 267 -10.12 13.05 0.82
CA PRO A 267 -10.95 13.00 2.00
C PRO A 267 -10.90 14.31 2.77
N PRO A 268 -12.03 14.78 3.35
CA PRO A 268 -12.00 15.94 4.21
C PRO A 268 -10.99 15.68 5.32
N LEU A 269 -10.12 16.66 5.57
CA LEU A 269 -9.23 16.60 6.73
C LEU A 269 -10.16 16.47 7.93
N SER A 270 -10.11 15.33 8.62
CA SER A 270 -10.81 15.17 9.89
C SER A 270 -10.35 16.32 10.78
N SER A 271 -11.22 17.31 10.99
CA SER A 271 -11.02 18.25 12.08
C SER A 271 -10.92 17.39 13.35
N PRO A 272 -9.91 17.58 14.22
CA PRO A 272 -9.90 16.87 15.48
C PRO A 272 -11.27 17.10 16.11
N ALA A 273 -11.96 16.00 16.44
CA ALA A 273 -13.31 16.03 16.96
C ALA A 273 -13.39 17.14 18.01
N LYS A 274 -14.08 18.24 17.70
CA LYS A 274 -14.56 19.13 18.75
C LYS A 274 -15.55 18.27 19.50
N THR A 275 -15.09 17.70 20.61
CA THR A 275 -15.93 17.19 21.68
C THR A 275 -17.00 18.24 21.89
N ALA A 276 -18.21 17.95 21.43
CA ALA A 276 -19.38 18.78 21.67
C ALA A 276 -19.72 18.64 23.16
N ALA A 277 -18.98 19.34 24.00
CA ALA A 277 -19.48 19.77 25.28
C ALA A 277 -20.51 20.87 24.98
N LYS A 278 -21.78 20.51 24.94
CA LYS A 278 -22.89 21.45 25.15
C LYS A 278 -23.85 20.84 26.16
N ASN A 279 -23.65 21.29 27.39
CA ASN A 279 -24.65 21.77 28.32
C ASN A 279 -26.02 21.09 28.26
N ASN A 280 -26.27 20.24 29.26
CA ASN A 280 -27.56 20.13 29.91
C ASN A 280 -27.32 19.96 31.40
N GLN A 281 -27.51 21.03 32.16
CA GLN A 281 -28.21 20.98 33.43
C GLN A 281 -28.65 22.41 33.78
N LYS A 282 -29.94 22.62 33.53
CA LYS A 282 -30.82 23.44 34.34
C LYS A 282 -30.93 22.81 35.73
#